data_AF-A0A6P1CY00-F1
#
_entry.id   AF-A0A6P1CY00-F1
#
_cell.length_a   1.000
_cell.length_b   1.000
_cell.length_c   1.000
_cell.angle_alpha   90.00
_cell.angle_beta   90.00
_cell.angle_gamma   90.00
#
_symmetry.space_group_name_H-M   'P 1'
#
loop_
_entity.id
_entity.type
_entity.pdbx_description
1 polymer ?
#
loop_
_entity_poly.entity_id
_entity_poly.type
_entity_poly.pdbx_seq_one_letter_code
_entity_poly.pdbx_strand_id
1 'polypeptide(L)' 'MVTPTRPHTEPPPATTDIRDWRRRWLMVSGFPPWLAEAVASDPAFDLLALSQLVDRGCAPELAVRIPAPLPGIETPP' A
#
# COMPACT_ATOMS: atom_id res chain seq x y z
N MET A 1 -11.32 21.96 -20.21
CA MET A 1 -10.78 21.66 -18.87
C MET A 1 -10.65 20.15 -18.78
N VAL A 2 -9.42 19.62 -18.78
CA VAL A 2 -9.22 18.18 -18.58
C VAL A 2 -9.45 17.90 -17.10
N THR A 3 -10.53 17.21 -16.77
CA THR A 3 -10.70 16.64 -15.44
C THR A 3 -9.56 15.66 -15.21
N PRO A 4 -8.76 15.78 -14.13
CA PRO A 4 -7.84 14.71 -13.76
C PRO A 4 -8.70 13.49 -13.42
N THR A 5 -8.66 12.48 -14.29
CA THR A 5 -9.22 11.16 -14.00
C THR A 5 -8.52 10.67 -12.74
N ARG A 6 -9.23 10.69 -11.62
CA ARG A 6 -8.81 9.97 -10.42
C ARG A 6 -8.55 8.52 -10.85
N PRO A 7 -7.37 7.93 -10.59
CA PRO A 7 -7.17 6.52 -10.90
C PRO A 7 -8.28 5.72 -10.22
N HIS A 8 -8.98 4.95 -11.05
CA HIS A 8 -10.15 4.15 -10.72
C HIS A 8 -9.82 3.23 -9.54
N THR A 9 -10.60 3.34 -8.45
CA THR A 9 -10.57 2.36 -7.37
C THR A 9 -11.43 1.18 -7.82
N GLU A 10 -10.79 0.18 -8.44
CA GLU A 10 -11.45 -1.04 -8.89
C GLU A 10 -11.69 -1.99 -7.68
N PRO A 11 -12.89 -2.61 -7.56
CA PRO A 11 -13.23 -3.58 -6.50
C PRO A 11 -12.54 -4.94 -6.70
N PRO A 12 -12.40 -5.79 -5.65
CA PRO A 12 -11.29 -6.74 -5.53
C PRO A 12 -11.37 -7.91 -6.53
N PRO A 13 -10.35 -8.07 -7.39
CA PRO A 13 -10.07 -9.30 -8.11
C PRO A 13 -9.39 -10.35 -7.19
N ALA A 14 -9.35 -11.62 -7.62
CA ALA A 14 -8.79 -12.76 -6.88
C ALA A 14 -7.45 -12.40 -6.20
N THR A 15 -7.13 -12.98 -5.03
CA THR A 15 -6.00 -12.61 -4.14
C THR A 15 -4.66 -12.26 -4.83
N THR A 16 -4.34 -12.89 -5.96
CA THR A 16 -3.18 -12.55 -6.80
C THR A 16 -3.23 -11.11 -7.34
N ASP A 17 -4.40 -10.65 -7.79
CA ASP A 17 -4.57 -9.34 -8.39
C ASP A 17 -4.59 -8.23 -7.33
N ILE A 18 -5.15 -8.47 -6.13
CA ILE A 18 -4.98 -7.54 -5.00
C ILE A 18 -3.49 -7.31 -4.70
N ARG A 19 -2.65 -8.35 -4.65
CA ARG A 19 -1.21 -8.19 -4.42
C ARG A 19 -0.55 -7.37 -5.53
N ASP A 20 -0.87 -7.66 -6.79
CA ASP A 20 -0.31 -6.93 -7.92
C ASP A 20 -0.76 -5.46 -7.97
N TRP A 21 -2.01 -5.20 -7.57
CA TRP A 21 -2.51 -3.84 -7.36
C TRP A 21 -1.75 -3.13 -6.23
N ARG A 22 -1.60 -3.75 -5.05
CA ARG A 22 -0.84 -3.21 -3.91
C ARG A 22 0.58 -2.84 -4.31
N ARG A 23 1.26 -3.73 -5.02
CA ARG A 23 2.64 -3.54 -5.51
C ARG A 23 2.73 -2.38 -6.50
N ARG A 24 1.85 -2.33 -7.50
CA ARG A 24 1.81 -1.24 -8.49
C ARG A 24 1.57 0.11 -7.83
N TRP A 25 0.64 0.16 -6.89
CA TRP A 25 0.31 1.38 -6.16
C TRP A 25 1.52 1.90 -5.35
N LEU A 26 2.20 1.02 -4.61
CA LEU A 26 3.41 1.39 -3.86
C LEU A 26 4.52 1.92 -4.76
N MET A 27 4.76 1.29 -5.92
CA MET A 27 5.76 1.78 -6.88
C MET A 27 5.42 3.18 -7.41
N VAL A 28 4.14 3.45 -7.71
CA VAL A 28 3.69 4.79 -8.13
C VAL A 28 3.85 5.82 -7.02
N SER A 29 3.71 5.41 -5.75
CA SER A 29 3.97 6.26 -4.58
C SER A 29 5.47 6.48 -4.27
N GLY A 30 6.38 5.88 -5.05
CA GLY A 30 7.83 6.07 -4.89
C GLY A 30 8.54 4.99 -4.07
N PHE A 31 7.89 3.87 -3.77
CA PHE A 31 8.57 2.72 -3.15
C PHE A 31 9.46 1.99 -4.16
N PRO A 32 10.65 1.53 -3.74
CA PRO A 32 11.45 0.68 -4.59
C PRO A 32 10.77 -0.69 -4.78
N PRO A 33 10.97 -1.36 -5.93
CA PRO A 33 10.20 -2.54 -6.32
C PRO A 33 10.35 -3.73 -5.36
N TRP A 34 11.53 -3.90 -4.74
CA TRP A 34 11.77 -4.95 -3.76
C TRP A 34 10.99 -4.73 -2.46
N LEU A 35 10.85 -3.48 -2.01
CA LEU A 35 10.09 -3.13 -0.82
C LEU A 35 8.58 -3.15 -1.10
N ALA A 36 8.18 -2.71 -2.30
CA ALA A 36 6.80 -2.76 -2.75
C ALA A 36 6.26 -4.20 -2.80
N GLU A 37 7.08 -5.19 -3.19
CA GLU A 37 6.68 -6.60 -3.15
C GLU A 37 6.48 -7.08 -1.70
N ALA A 38 7.47 -6.86 -0.83
CA ALA A 38 7.41 -7.31 0.56
C ALA A 38 6.17 -6.76 1.30
N VAL A 39 5.85 -5.47 1.12
CA VAL A 39 4.68 -4.82 1.72
C VAL A 39 3.38 -5.23 1.03
N ALA A 40 3.39 -5.48 -0.27
CA ALA A 40 2.21 -5.95 -0.99
C ALA A 40 1.77 -7.36 -0.57
N SER A 41 2.72 -8.20 -0.19
CA SER A 41 2.47 -9.56 0.28
C SER A 41 1.88 -9.63 1.70
N ASP A 42 2.08 -8.60 2.52
CA ASP A 42 1.54 -8.54 3.89
C ASP A 42 0.31 -7.60 3.97
N PRO A 43 -0.91 -8.13 4.23
CA PRO A 43 -2.12 -7.34 4.32
C PRO A 43 -2.19 -6.44 5.56
N ALA A 44 -1.36 -6.65 6.59
CA ALA A 44 -1.38 -5.87 7.83
C ALA A 44 -0.86 -4.44 7.65
N PHE A 45 -0.20 -4.15 6.52
CA PHE A 45 0.22 -2.80 6.16
C PHE A 45 -0.92 -1.99 5.56
N ASP A 46 -1.15 -0.82 6.14
CA ASP A 46 -1.97 0.23 5.55
C ASP A 46 -1.15 0.97 4.47
N LEU A 47 -1.47 0.68 3.21
CA LEU A 47 -0.83 1.32 2.07
C LEU A 47 -1.02 2.84 2.07
N LEU A 48 -2.21 3.33 2.41
CA LEU A 48 -2.51 4.75 2.41
C LEU A 48 -1.65 5.47 3.46
N ALA A 49 -1.46 4.88 4.64
CA ALA A 49 -0.56 5.42 5.66
C ALA A 49 0.89 5.47 5.17
N LEU A 50 1.36 4.40 4.52
CA LEU A 50 2.72 4.33 3.97
C LEU A 50 2.97 5.38 2.88
N SER A 51 2.06 5.56 1.93
CA SER A 51 2.23 6.60 0.90
C SER A 51 2.17 8.00 1.47
N GLN A 52 1.37 8.27 2.51
CA GLN A 52 1.37 9.58 3.17
C GLN A 52 2.70 9.88 3.86
N LEU A 53 3.38 8.87 4.41
CA LEU A 53 4.70 9.06 5.00
C LEU A 53 5.73 9.43 3.91
N VAL A 54 5.70 8.72 2.77
CA VAL A 54 6.61 9.01 1.64
C VAL A 54 6.31 10.38 1.02
N ASP A 55 5.04 10.75 0.89
CA ASP A 55 4.61 12.08 0.41
C ASP A 55 5.13 13.22 1.32
N ARG A 56 5.27 12.96 2.62
CA ARG A 56 5.91 13.88 3.59
C ARG A 56 7.44 13.88 3.54
N GLY A 57 8.06 13.12 2.64
CA GLY A 57 9.52 13.01 2.49
C GLY A 57 10.16 11.94 3.37
N CYS A 58 9.39 11.05 4.00
CA CYS A 58 9.94 9.91 4.73
C CYS A 58 10.53 8.88 3.76
N ALA A 59 11.72 8.39 4.05
CA ALA A 59 12.30 7.29 3.27
C ALA A 59 11.38 6.05 3.35
N PRO A 60 11.13 5.33 2.24
CA PRO A 60 10.24 4.17 2.21
C PRO A 60 10.59 3.08 3.23
N GLU A 61 11.88 2.84 3.43
CA GLU A 61 12.44 1.85 4.36
C GLU A 61 12.16 2.22 5.83
N LEU A 62 12.07 3.52 6.12
CA LEU A 62 11.70 4.02 7.44
C LEU A 62 10.18 4.09 7.58
N ALA A 63 9.47 4.44 6.51
CA ALA A 63 8.02 4.49 6.46
C ALA A 63 7.38 3.15 6.83
N VAL A 64 7.91 2.01 6.36
CA VAL A 64 7.40 0.67 6.73
C VAL A 64 7.58 0.29 8.19
N ARG A 65 8.45 1.00 8.93
CA ARG A 65 8.70 0.73 10.35
C ARG A 65 7.86 1.60 11.29
N ILE A 66 7.19 2.62 10.77
CA ILE A 66 6.40 3.57 11.55
C ILE A 66 5.01 3.02 11.90
N PRO A 67 4.18 2.58 10.93
CA PRO A 67 2.92 1.95 11.25
C PRO A 67 3.26 0.58 11.84
N ALA A 68 2.93 0.39 13.11
CA ALA A 68 2.81 -0.95 13.64
C ALA A 68 1.80 -1.72 12.75
N PRO A 69 2.03 -3.02 12.49
CA PRO A 69 1.04 -3.83 11.79
C PRO A 69 -0.31 -3.63 12.47
N LEU A 70 -1.36 -3.35 11.69
CA LEU A 70 -2.70 -3.18 12.24
C LEU A 70 -3.00 -4.40 13.13
N PRO A 71 -3.50 -4.21 14.37
CA PRO A 71 -3.91 -5.35 15.17
C PRO A 71 -4.91 -6.13 14.33
N GLY A 72 -4.54 -7.37 14.00
CA GLY A 72 -5.41 -8.25 13.23
C GLY A 72 -6.74 -8.25 13.93
N ILE A 73 -7.81 -7.94 13.20
CA ILE A 73 -9.17 -8.09 13.70
C ILE A 73 -9.30 -9.51 14.26
N GLU A 74 -9.19 -9.64 15.58
CA GLU A 74 -9.47 -10.88 16.27
C GLU A 74 -10.95 -11.17 16.02
N THR A 75 -11.24 -12.11 15.12
CA THR A 75 -12.60 -12.61 14.97
C THR A 75 -12.98 -13.27 16.31
N PRO A 76 -13.99 -12.77 17.03
CA PRO A 76 -14.41 -13.41 18.27
C PRO A 76 -14.94 -14.84 17.97
N PRO A 77 -14.77 -15.79 18.92
CA PRO A 77 -15.14 -17.19 18.74
C PRO A 77 -16.65 -17.41 18.54
#